data_AF-A0AAN7WMD0-F1
#
_entry.id   AF-A0AAN7WMD0-F1
#
_cell.length_a   1.000
_cell.length_b   1.000
_cell.length_c   1.000
_cell.angle_alpha   90.00
_cell.angle_beta   90.00
_cell.angle_gamma   90.00
#
_symmetry.space_group_name_H-M   'P 1'
#
loop_
_entity.id
_entity.type
_entity.pdbx_description
1 polymer ?
#
loop_
_entity_poly.entity_id
_entity_poly.type
_entity_poly.pdbx_seq_one_letter_code
_entity_poly.pdbx_strand_id
1 'polypeptide(L)'
;MEDKLEEYKKLKQELKQELQKKRILEDEFDKLQQEIYDKETEYFTSSIYMTSSNILSSTSSTTGTSSKPLLIPGNIIKGFDGFNKPLHHAHHDYNQVMNNDNRIFSLSSATYIKQVSNLDKYLQDLHEDKQKV
;
A
#
# COMPACT_ATOMS: atom_id res chain seq x y z
N MET A 1 26.86 -42.81 -27.12
CA MET A 1 25.41 -42.57 -27.34
C MET A 1 24.66 -42.62 -26.03
N GLU A 2 25.01 -43.53 -25.12
CA GLU A 2 24.48 -43.58 -23.75
C GLU A 2 24.71 -42.28 -22.96
N ASP A 3 25.90 -41.68 -23.05
CA ASP A 3 26.22 -40.42 -22.33
C ASP A 3 25.25 -39.27 -22.69
N LYS A 4 24.83 -39.17 -23.96
CA LYS A 4 23.85 -38.18 -24.41
C LYS A 4 22.45 -38.46 -23.87
N LEU A 5 22.11 -39.73 -23.69
CA LEU A 5 20.81 -40.13 -23.12
C LEU A 5 20.78 -39.85 -21.61
N GLU A 6 21.88 -40.05 -20.91
CA GLU A 6 22.02 -39.75 -19.49
C GLU A 6 21.99 -38.23 -19.24
N GLU A 7 22.68 -37.44 -20.05
CA GLU A 7 22.63 -35.98 -20.01
C GLU A 7 21.20 -35.46 -20.23
N TYR A 8 20.48 -36.00 -21.22
CA TYR A 8 19.07 -35.65 -21.46
C TYR A 8 18.17 -35.96 -20.24
N LYS A 9 18.36 -37.12 -19.60
CA LYS A 9 17.59 -37.48 -18.39
C LYS A 9 17.87 -36.50 -17.24
N LYS A 10 19.14 -36.15 -17.04
CA LYS A 10 19.55 -35.16 -16.03
C LYS A 10 18.92 -33.80 -16.30
N LEU A 11 19.01 -33.31 -17.54
CA LEU A 11 18.45 -32.01 -17.93
C LEU A 11 16.93 -31.97 -17.78
N LYS A 12 16.23 -33.07 -18.09
CA LYS A 12 14.78 -33.20 -17.87
C LYS A 12 14.41 -33.13 -16.39
N GLN A 13 15.22 -33.73 -15.51
CA GLN A 13 15.00 -33.68 -14.08
C GLN A 13 15.24 -32.27 -13.52
N GLU A 14 16.30 -31.60 -13.97
CA GLU A 14 16.62 -30.21 -13.61
C GLU A 14 15.50 -29.27 -14.07
N LEU A 15 15.04 -29.40 -15.32
CA LEU A 15 13.92 -28.62 -15.83
C LEU A 15 12.66 -28.79 -14.97
N LYS A 16 12.36 -30.01 -14.54
CA LYS A 16 11.22 -30.26 -13.65
C LYS A 16 11.37 -29.54 -12.30
N GLN A 17 12.58 -29.51 -11.75
CA GLN A 17 12.87 -28.79 -10.51
C GLN A 17 12.75 -27.28 -10.71
N GLU A 18 13.29 -26.73 -11.78
CA GLU A 18 13.21 -25.29 -12.09
C GLU A 18 11.78 -24.83 -12.34
N LEU A 19 10.95 -25.64 -13.01
CA LEU A 19 9.52 -25.34 -13.17
C LEU A 19 8.78 -25.32 -11.83
N GLN A 20 9.10 -26.24 -10.92
CA GLN A 20 8.51 -26.25 -9.58
C GLN A 20 8.95 -25.04 -8.76
N LYS A 21 10.24 -24.69 -8.80
CA LYS A 21 10.77 -23.49 -8.14
C LYS A 21 10.11 -22.23 -8.67
N LYS A 22 10.01 -22.10 -9.99
CA LYS A 22 9.34 -20.96 -10.65
C LYS A 22 7.92 -20.80 -10.12
N ARG A 23 7.14 -21.88 -10.06
CA ARG A 23 5.76 -21.84 -9.56
C ARG A 23 5.68 -21.36 -8.12
N ILE A 24 6.55 -21.86 -7.24
CA ILE A 24 6.59 -21.44 -5.83
C ILE A 24 6.93 -19.96 -5.71
N LEU A 25 7.90 -19.47 -6.50
CA LEU A 25 8.28 -18.06 -6.48
C LEU A 25 7.16 -17.16 -7.01
N GLU A 26 6.41 -17.58 -8.02
CA GLU A 26 5.22 -16.86 -8.50
C GLU A 26 4.16 -16.77 -7.40
N ASP A 27 3.84 -17.88 -6.73
CA ASP A 27 2.87 -17.92 -5.63
C ASP A 27 3.32 -17.04 -4.44
N GLU A 28 4.59 -17.08 -4.07
CA GLU A 28 5.17 -16.25 -2.99
C GLU A 28 5.19 -14.76 -3.35
N PHE A 29 5.48 -14.45 -4.62
CA PHE A 29 5.49 -13.07 -5.11
C PHE A 29 4.10 -12.45 -5.04
N ASP A 30 3.07 -13.16 -5.49
CA ASP A 30 1.68 -12.69 -5.40
C ASP A 30 1.25 -12.46 -3.95
N LYS A 31 1.64 -13.36 -3.04
CA LYS A 31 1.41 -13.20 -1.61
C LYS A 31 2.08 -11.95 -1.03
N LEU A 32 3.33 -11.70 -1.39
CA LEU A 32 4.08 -10.53 -0.93
C LEU A 32 3.48 -9.21 -1.44
N GLN A 33 2.98 -9.19 -2.68
CA GLN A 33 2.30 -7.99 -3.19
C GLN A 33 1.06 -7.65 -2.38
N GLN A 34 0.24 -8.66 -2.06
CA GLN A 34 -0.94 -8.46 -1.22
C GLN A 34 -0.54 -7.99 0.19
N GLU A 35 0.48 -8.61 0.78
CA GLU A 35 0.98 -8.25 2.11
C GLU A 35 1.48 -6.79 2.16
N ILE A 36 2.20 -6.33 1.13
CA ILE A 36 2.63 -4.93 1.03
C ILE A 36 1.42 -3.99 1.04
N TYR A 37 0.42 -4.27 0.20
CA TYR A 37 -0.78 -3.44 0.12
C TYR A 37 -1.55 -3.39 1.45
N ASP A 38 -1.67 -4.55 2.12
CA ASP A 38 -2.33 -4.67 3.41
C ASP A 38 -1.57 -3.90 4.49
N LYS A 39 -0.23 -3.97 4.51
CA LYS A 39 0.60 -3.24 5.46
C LYS A 39 0.64 -1.75 5.22
N GLU A 40 0.62 -1.29 3.98
CA GLU A 40 0.43 0.14 3.69
C GLU A 40 -0.90 0.64 4.24
N THR A 41 -1.96 -0.16 4.09
CA THR A 41 -3.26 0.15 4.70
C THR A 41 -3.16 0.13 6.22
N GLU A 42 -2.57 -0.89 6.83
CA GLU A 42 -2.47 -0.99 8.28
C GLU A 42 -1.69 0.20 8.86
N TYR A 43 -0.47 0.47 8.38
CA TYR A 43 0.40 1.48 9.01
C TYR A 43 0.01 2.91 8.68
N PHE A 44 -0.35 3.20 7.43
CA PHE A 44 -0.66 4.57 7.07
C PHE A 44 -2.06 4.95 7.55
N THR A 45 -3.05 4.05 7.47
CA THR A 45 -4.43 4.33 7.91
C THR A 45 -4.54 4.33 9.43
N SER A 46 -3.92 3.36 10.12
CA SER A 46 -4.01 3.25 11.59
C SER A 46 -3.30 4.38 12.33
N SER A 47 -2.19 4.89 11.80
CA SER A 47 -1.47 6.05 12.36
C SER A 47 -2.39 7.27 12.52
N ILE A 48 -3.34 7.45 11.59
CA ILE A 48 -4.34 8.51 11.64
C ILE A 48 -5.35 8.28 12.77
N TYR A 49 -5.88 7.05 12.88
CA TYR A 49 -6.94 6.73 13.85
C TYR A 49 -6.45 6.71 15.31
N MET A 50 -5.20 6.31 15.58
CA MET A 50 -4.64 6.43 16.94
C MET A 50 -4.53 7.88 17.40
N THR A 51 -4.17 8.80 16.50
CA THR A 51 -4.08 10.23 16.82
C THR A 51 -5.47 10.85 17.04
N SER A 52 -6.46 10.39 16.27
CA SER A 52 -7.86 10.85 16.36
C SER A 52 -8.55 10.44 17.67
N SER A 53 -8.17 9.29 18.25
CA SER A 53 -8.84 8.71 19.43
C SER A 53 -8.50 9.42 20.75
N ASN A 54 -7.36 10.11 20.83
CA ASN A 54 -7.01 10.97 21.97
C ASN A 54 -7.74 12.34 21.94
N ILE A 55 -8.55 12.62 20.92
CA ILE A 55 -9.25 13.90 20.73
C ILE A 55 -10.68 13.87 21.33
N LEU A 56 -11.29 12.70 21.50
CA LEU A 56 -12.67 12.61 22.02
C LEU A 56 -12.77 12.69 23.56
N SER A 57 -11.65 12.63 24.29
CA SER A 57 -11.64 12.67 25.76
C SER A 57 -11.44 14.06 26.38
N SER A 58 -11.33 15.13 25.58
CA SER A 58 -11.15 16.49 26.10
C SER A 58 -12.34 17.41 25.81
N THR A 59 -13.54 17.00 26.20
CA THR A 59 -14.62 17.95 26.50
C THR A 59 -14.50 18.40 27.95
N SER A 60 -14.46 19.72 28.13
CA SER A 60 -14.42 20.48 29.39
C SER A 60 -13.06 20.59 30.10
N SER A 61 -12.34 21.66 29.80
CA SER A 61 -12.05 22.63 30.86
C SER A 61 -11.87 24.02 30.25
N THR A 62 -12.62 24.93 30.83
CA THR A 62 -12.59 26.38 30.66
C THR A 62 -11.24 26.95 31.10
N THR A 63 -10.87 28.09 30.50
CA THR A 63 -9.77 29.02 30.82
C THR A 63 -8.45 28.84 30.05
N GLY A 64 -8.08 29.88 29.29
CA GLY A 64 -6.68 30.16 28.92
C GLY A 64 -6.17 29.52 27.61
N THR A 65 -6.10 30.35 26.57
CA THR A 65 -5.36 30.20 25.32
C THR A 65 -4.09 29.33 25.37
N SER A 66 -4.18 28.08 24.91
CA SER A 66 -3.12 27.35 24.17
C SER A 66 -3.70 26.02 23.70
N SER A 67 -4.28 26.01 22.49
CA SER A 67 -4.69 24.78 21.82
C SER A 67 -3.49 23.85 21.73
N LYS A 68 -3.49 22.77 22.52
CA LYS A 68 -2.43 21.74 22.46
C LYS A 68 -2.31 21.30 21.00
N PRO A 69 -1.12 21.44 20.38
CA PRO A 69 -0.97 21.14 18.97
C PRO A 69 -1.25 19.65 18.77
N LEU A 70 -2.20 19.34 17.90
CA LEU A 70 -2.39 17.97 17.43
C LEU A 70 -1.07 17.54 16.79
N LEU A 71 -0.41 16.56 17.38
CA LEU A 71 0.80 15.95 16.82
C LEU A 71 0.33 14.83 15.90
N ILE A 72 0.18 15.11 14.60
CA ILE A 72 0.10 14.03 13.60
C ILE A 72 1.53 13.49 13.48
N PRO A 73 1.82 12.26 13.93
CA PRO A 73 3.15 11.70 13.82
C PRO A 73 3.50 11.60 12.33
N GLY A 74 4.72 12.03 12.01
CA GLY A 74 5.23 11.89 10.65
C GLY A 74 5.37 10.43 10.23
N ASN A 75 5.39 10.18 8.93
CA ASN A 75 5.58 8.85 8.36
C ASN A 75 6.57 8.92 7.19
N ILE A 76 6.97 7.77 6.63
CA ILE A 76 7.93 7.74 5.52
C ILE A 76 7.42 8.43 4.25
N ILE A 77 6.10 8.57 4.09
CA ILE A 77 5.49 9.26 2.94
C ILE A 77 5.65 10.78 3.06
N LYS A 78 5.39 11.34 4.25
CA LYS A 78 5.33 12.80 4.50
C LYS A 78 6.57 13.37 5.21
N GLY A 79 7.45 12.50 5.70
CA GLY A 79 8.58 12.85 6.54
C GLY A 79 8.23 12.94 8.04
N PHE A 80 9.26 12.99 8.87
CA PHE A 80 9.17 12.96 10.34
C PHE A 80 9.32 14.34 11.01
N ASP A 81 9.32 15.43 10.24
CA ASP A 81 9.52 16.80 10.75
C ASP A 81 8.33 17.33 11.60
N GLY A 82 7.21 16.60 11.62
CA GLY A 82 5.99 16.96 12.35
C GLY A 82 6.12 16.95 13.87
N PHE A 83 7.18 16.36 14.45
CA PHE A 83 7.34 16.30 15.91
C PHE A 83 7.65 17.66 16.56
N ASN A 84 8.15 18.62 15.80
CA ASN A 84 8.61 19.92 16.34
C ASN A 84 7.76 21.13 15.91
N LYS A 85 6.70 20.96 15.09
CA LYS A 85 5.92 22.08 14.53
C LYS A 85 4.48 22.14 15.08
N PRO A 86 4.08 23.20 15.79
CA PRO A 86 2.69 23.40 16.17
C PRO A 86 1.82 23.67 14.94
N LEU A 87 0.68 22.98 14.91
CA LEU A 87 -0.12 22.71 13.73
C LEU A 87 -1.07 23.87 13.35
N HIS A 88 -0.56 24.95 12.74
CA HIS A 88 -1.43 26.06 12.32
C HIS A 88 -2.18 25.85 10.99
N HIS A 89 -1.84 24.84 10.17
CA HIS A 89 -2.35 24.68 8.78
C HIS A 89 -2.81 23.25 8.36
N ALA A 90 -2.93 22.27 9.26
CA ALA A 90 -3.02 20.85 8.84
C ALA A 90 -4.42 20.29 8.59
N HIS A 91 -5.48 21.10 8.55
CA HIS A 91 -6.81 20.59 8.21
C HIS A 91 -6.89 20.04 6.77
N HIS A 92 -5.95 20.41 5.88
CA HIS A 92 -5.89 19.89 4.52
C HIS A 92 -5.13 18.57 4.37
N ASP A 93 -4.35 18.18 5.38
CA ASP A 93 -3.38 17.08 5.28
C ASP A 93 -3.97 15.71 5.69
N TYR A 94 -5.04 15.71 6.49
CA TYR A 94 -5.70 14.50 7.01
C TYR A 94 -6.30 13.63 5.89
N ASN A 95 -7.02 14.24 4.94
CA ASN A 95 -7.64 13.53 3.82
C ASN A 95 -6.62 13.07 2.76
N GLN A 96 -5.42 13.65 2.74
CA GLN A 96 -4.38 13.23 1.79
C GLN A 96 -3.61 12.00 2.24
N VAL A 97 -3.52 11.70 3.55
CA VAL A 97 -2.70 10.56 4.01
C VAL A 97 -3.18 9.25 3.39
N MET A 98 -4.49 9.10 3.14
CA MET A 98 -5.14 7.89 2.61
C MET A 98 -5.44 7.94 1.11
N ASN A 99 -4.66 8.67 0.32
CA ASN A 99 -4.77 8.55 -1.12
C ASN A 99 -4.02 7.30 -1.61
N ASN A 100 -4.58 6.59 -2.59
CA ASN A 100 -3.88 5.49 -3.26
C ASN A 100 -2.58 5.96 -3.93
N ASP A 101 -2.49 7.23 -4.31
CA ASP A 101 -1.25 7.86 -4.80
C ASP A 101 -0.11 7.84 -3.78
N ASN A 102 -0.43 7.67 -2.49
CA ASN A 102 0.55 7.61 -1.39
C ASN A 102 0.97 6.17 -1.02
N ARG A 103 0.51 5.16 -1.77
CA ARG A 103 0.91 3.75 -1.62
C ARG A 103 2.21 3.45 -2.37
N ILE A 104 3.26 4.18 -2.02
CA ILE A 104 4.52 4.20 -2.79
C ILE A 104 5.19 2.82 -2.92
N PHE A 105 4.95 1.89 -1.98
CA PHE A 105 5.50 0.54 -2.06
C PHE A 105 4.71 -0.30 -3.05
N SER A 106 3.37 -0.26 -3.02
CA SER A 106 2.56 -0.93 -4.05
C SER A 106 2.81 -0.34 -5.44
N LEU A 107 2.90 0.99 -5.54
CA LEU A 107 3.18 1.71 -6.79
C LEU A 107 4.60 1.45 -7.33
N SER A 108 5.51 0.87 -6.54
CA SER A 108 6.81 0.44 -7.07
C SER A 108 6.73 -0.81 -7.95
N SER A 109 5.61 -1.54 -7.92
CA SER A 109 5.37 -2.72 -8.77
C SER A 109 4.61 -2.36 -10.04
N ALA A 110 5.25 -2.59 -11.20
CA ALA A 110 4.60 -2.39 -12.50
C ALA A 110 3.40 -3.32 -12.72
N THR A 111 3.43 -4.53 -12.14
CA THR A 111 2.30 -5.47 -12.17
C THR A 111 1.10 -4.91 -11.43
N TYR A 112 1.34 -4.32 -10.25
CA TYR A 112 0.30 -3.65 -9.48
C TYR A 112 -0.30 -2.46 -10.24
N ILE A 113 0.53 -1.57 -10.80
CA ILE A 113 0.06 -0.44 -11.62
C ILE A 113 -0.83 -0.93 -12.77
N LYS A 114 -0.40 -1.97 -13.48
CA LYS A 114 -1.18 -2.56 -14.57
C LYS A 114 -2.53 -3.08 -14.08
N GLN A 115 -2.57 -3.77 -12.94
CA GLN A 115 -3.82 -4.26 -12.35
C GLN A 115 -4.79 -3.12 -12.01
N VAL A 116 -4.30 -2.05 -11.37
CA VAL A 116 -5.11 -0.88 -11.02
C VAL A 116 -5.62 -0.18 -12.28
N SER A 117 -4.76 0.08 -13.26
CA SER A 117 -5.16 0.76 -14.51
C SER A 117 -6.23 0.00 -15.31
N ASN A 118 -6.17 -1.34 -15.32
CA ASN A 118 -7.18 -2.15 -15.98
C ASN A 118 -8.52 -2.08 -15.24
N LEU A 119 -8.49 -2.05 -13.91
CA LEU A 119 -9.69 -1.91 -13.09
C LEU A 119 -10.34 -0.53 -13.31
N ASP A 120 -9.56 0.54 -13.34
CA ASP A 120 -10.04 1.90 -13.59
C ASP A 120 -10.70 2.01 -14.97
N LYS A 121 -10.06 1.44 -16.00
CA LYS A 121 -10.63 1.40 -17.35
C LYS A 121 -11.97 0.66 -17.38
N TYR A 122 -12.06 -0.50 -16.73
CA TYR A 122 -13.31 -1.26 -16.64
C TYR A 122 -14.43 -0.47 -15.96
N LEU A 123 -14.12 0.26 -14.88
CA LEU A 123 -15.09 1.11 -14.19
C LEU A 123 -15.55 2.30 -15.04
N GLN A 124 -14.64 2.88 -15.83
CA GLN A 124 -14.95 3.96 -16.77
C GLN A 124 -15.95 3.49 -17.84
N ASP A 125 -15.69 2.34 -18.46
CA ASP A 125 -16.54 1.77 -19.52
C ASP A 125 -17.97 1.51 -19.00
N LEU A 126 -18.11 0.95 -17.79
CA LEU A 126 -19.43 0.75 -17.16
C LEU A 126 -20.20 2.04 -16.90
N HIS A 127 -19.48 3.15 -16.64
CA HIS A 127 -20.12 4.43 -16.36
C HIS A 127 -20.60 5.10 -17.64
N GLU A 128 -19.87 4.96 -18.74
CA GLU A 128 -20.28 5.44 -20.07
C GLU A 128 -21.52 4.70 -20.61
N ASP A 129 -21.62 3.39 -20.38
CA ASP A 129 -22.77 2.59 -20.82
C ASP A 129 -24.06 2.96 -20.06
N LYS A 130 -23.96 3.35 -18.78
CA LYS A 130 -25.12 3.82 -17.99
C LYS A 130 -25.64 5.20 -18.41
N GLN A 131 -24.80 6.03 -19.05
CA GLN A 131 -25.18 7.38 -19.49
C GLN A 131 -25.76 7.41 -20.91
N LYS A 132 -25.69 6.30 -21.64
CA LYS A 132 -26.22 6.17 -23.02
C LYS A 132 -27.64 5.58 -23.09
N VAL A 133 -28.31 5.36 -21.95
CA VAL A 133 -29.71 4.89 -21.83
C VAL A 133 -30.56 6.03 -21.29
#